data_AF-A0A953IKM6-F1
#
_entry.id   AF-A0A953IKM6-F1
#
_cell.length_a   1.000
_cell.length_b   1.000
_cell.length_c   1.000
_cell.angle_alpha   90.00
_cell.angle_beta   90.00
_cell.angle_gamma   90.00
#
_symmetry.space_group_name_H-M   'P 1'
#
loop_
_entity.id
_entity.type
_entity.pdbx_description
1 polymer ?
#
loop_
_entity_poly.entity_id
_entity_poly.type
_entity_poly.pdbx_seq_one_letter_code
_entity_poly.pdbx_strand_id
1 'polypeptide(L)'
;LMFLRFRKLNAMTKTDKEWLSRIGEMVDGDDHNMPEQGKYNGGQKAMFWASVVCMVLLVVSGVLIWRAQFSPPLELVRFGAVVHAVAGAAMIALIMIHVYAAIWVKGTIRAMWYGTVTRAWAKQHHRAWYREMTGK
;
A
#
# COMPACT_ATOMS: atom_id res chain seq x y z
N LEU A 1 -14.84 8.22 3.37
CA LEU A 1 -14.08 9.46 3.70
C LEU A 1 -12.55 9.30 3.57
N MET A 2 -11.92 8.30 4.22
CA MET A 2 -10.46 8.17 4.23
C MET A 2 -9.82 7.89 2.87
N PHE A 3 -10.43 7.02 2.04
CA PHE A 3 -9.94 6.74 0.68
C PHE A 3 -9.77 8.02 -0.16
N LEU A 4 -10.75 8.92 -0.14
CA LEU A 4 -10.71 10.16 -0.92
C LEU A 4 -9.57 11.09 -0.48
N ARG A 5 -9.27 11.12 0.82
CA ARG A 5 -8.14 11.88 1.39
C ARG A 5 -6.81 11.30 0.97
N PHE A 6 -6.65 9.98 1.08
CA PHE A 6 -5.38 9.31 0.81
C PHE A 6 -5.09 9.07 -0.68
N ARG A 7 -6.12 9.02 -1.53
CA ARG A 7 -5.96 8.84 -2.98
C ARG A 7 -5.05 9.90 -3.60
N LYS A 8 -5.19 11.16 -3.18
CA LYS A 8 -4.35 12.27 -3.69
C LYS A 8 -2.88 12.07 -3.30
N LEU A 9 -2.62 11.64 -2.06
CA LEU A 9 -1.27 11.40 -1.56
C LEU A 9 -0.63 10.13 -2.14
N ASN A 10 -1.45 9.19 -2.62
CA ASN A 10 -1.01 7.93 -3.22
C ASN A 10 -1.09 7.91 -4.74
N ALA A 11 -1.28 9.07 -5.39
CA ALA A 11 -1.21 9.15 -6.84
C ALA A 11 0.21 8.80 -7.32
N MET A 12 0.31 7.88 -8.28
CA MET A 12 1.58 7.43 -8.85
C MET A 12 2.16 8.53 -9.76
N THR A 13 3.35 9.01 -9.41
CA THR A 13 4.14 9.97 -10.17
C THR A 13 5.22 9.27 -11.00
N LYS A 14 5.94 10.02 -11.84
CA LYS A 14 7.09 9.48 -12.59
C LYS A 14 8.19 8.99 -11.65
N THR A 15 8.44 9.73 -10.57
CA THR A 15 9.40 9.38 -9.52
C THR A 15 9.06 8.06 -8.84
N ASP A 16 7.77 7.76 -8.64
CA ASP A 16 7.35 6.49 -8.04
C ASP A 16 7.58 5.30 -8.98
N LYS A 17 7.46 5.51 -10.31
CA LYS A 17 7.77 4.48 -11.30
C LYS A 17 9.27 4.19 -11.36
N GLU A 18 10.09 5.24 -11.29
CA GLU A 18 11.54 5.10 -11.17
C GLU A 18 11.91 4.34 -9.89
N TRP A 19 11.30 4.69 -8.76
CA TRP A 19 11.49 3.98 -7.49
C TRP A 19 11.18 2.48 -7.63
N LEU A 20 10.06 2.13 -8.28
CA LEU A 20 9.69 0.73 -8.49
C LEU A 20 10.65 -0.01 -9.43
N SER A 21 11.23 0.67 -10.42
CA SER A 21 12.24 0.06 -11.29
C SER A 21 13.55 -0.28 -10.58
N ARG A 22 13.84 0.39 -9.45
CA ARG A 22 15.03 0.18 -8.62
C ARG A 22 14.73 -0.50 -7.29
N ILE A 23 13.59 -1.19 -7.18
CA ILE A 23 13.17 -1.82 -5.92
C ILE A 23 14.19 -2.84 -5.39
N GLY A 24 14.98 -3.47 -6.27
CA GLY A 24 16.07 -4.37 -5.88
C GLY A 24 17.14 -3.70 -5.02
N GLU A 25 17.57 -2.49 -5.38
CA GLU A 25 18.55 -1.71 -4.62
C GLU A 25 18.04 -1.41 -3.20
N MET A 26 16.75 -1.07 -3.06
CA MET A 26 16.11 -0.87 -1.76
C MET A 26 16.12 -2.16 -0.92
N VAL A 27 15.78 -3.30 -1.52
CA VAL A 27 15.74 -4.61 -0.84
C VAL A 27 17.14 -5.05 -0.38
N ASP A 28 18.17 -4.72 -1.16
CA ASP A 28 19.58 -4.97 -0.83
C ASP A 28 20.12 -4.00 0.24
N GLY A 29 19.31 -3.03 0.68
CA GLY A 29 19.63 -2.07 1.74
C GLY A 29 20.31 -0.79 1.27
N ASP A 30 20.46 -0.58 -0.04
CA ASP A 30 20.96 0.66 -0.62
C ASP A 30 19.82 1.68 -0.79
N ASP A 31 19.54 2.43 0.28
CA ASP A 31 18.54 3.51 0.26
C ASP A 31 19.07 4.83 -0.33
N HIS A 32 20.38 4.93 -0.60
CA HIS A 32 21.03 6.19 -0.98
C HIS A 32 20.76 6.57 -2.43
N ASN A 33 20.64 5.58 -3.31
CA ASN A 33 20.41 5.75 -4.75
C ASN A 33 18.92 5.89 -5.11
N MET A 34 18.03 5.85 -4.11
CA MET A 34 16.60 5.99 -4.35
C MET A 34 16.21 7.41 -4.75
N PRO A 35 15.29 7.56 -5.72
CA PRO A 35 14.80 8.87 -6.10
C PRO A 35 14.07 9.53 -4.93
N GLU A 36 13.96 10.85 -4.96
CA GLU A 36 13.46 11.61 -3.82
C GLU A 36 11.96 11.37 -3.59
N GLN A 37 11.67 10.64 -2.52
CA GLN A 37 10.32 10.19 -2.20
C GLN A 37 9.49 11.31 -1.56
N GLY A 38 8.24 11.44 -2.01
CA GLY A 38 7.22 12.26 -1.35
C GLY A 38 6.75 11.65 -0.04
N LYS A 39 5.56 12.04 0.44
CA LYS A 39 5.02 11.58 1.73
C LYS A 39 4.91 10.06 1.83
N TYR A 40 4.64 9.40 0.70
CA TYR A 40 4.70 7.95 0.55
C TYR A 40 5.63 7.63 -0.63
N ASN A 41 6.35 6.52 -0.51
CA ASN A 41 7.23 6.03 -1.58
C ASN A 41 6.51 5.17 -2.60
N GLY A 42 7.21 4.80 -3.69
CA GLY A 42 6.63 4.01 -4.78
C GLY A 42 6.04 2.68 -4.31
N GLY A 43 6.75 1.97 -3.42
CA GLY A 43 6.28 0.71 -2.84
C GLY A 43 5.03 0.86 -1.99
N GLN A 44 5.00 1.86 -1.10
CA GLN A 44 3.84 2.17 -0.26
C GLN A 44 2.61 2.53 -1.10
N LYS A 45 2.79 3.30 -2.18
CA LYS A 45 1.70 3.64 -3.10
C LYS A 45 1.22 2.43 -3.90
N ALA A 46 2.13 1.58 -4.39
CA ALA A 46 1.78 0.34 -5.08
C ALA A 46 0.97 -0.58 -4.15
N MET A 47 1.42 -0.74 -2.90
CA MET A 47 0.70 -1.48 -1.87
C MET A 47 -0.70 -0.91 -1.62
N PHE A 48 -0.84 0.42 -1.50
CA PHE A 48 -2.13 1.07 -1.33
C PHE A 48 -3.10 0.70 -2.47
N TRP A 49 -2.68 0.81 -3.72
CA TRP A 49 -3.54 0.48 -4.88
C TRP A 49 -3.84 -1.01 -4.97
N ALA A 50 -2.87 -1.87 -4.71
CA ALA A 50 -3.08 -3.33 -4.69
C ALA A 50 -4.11 -3.72 -3.63
N SER A 51 -4.02 -3.17 -2.42
CA SER A 51 -5.02 -3.39 -1.36
C SER A 51 -6.39 -2.85 -1.73
N VAL A 52 -6.49 -1.68 -2.37
CA VAL A 52 -7.78 -1.13 -2.84
C VAL A 52 -8.45 -2.08 -3.85
N VAL A 53 -7.69 -2.58 -4.83
CA VAL A 53 -8.21 -3.53 -5.82
C VAL A 53 -8.65 -4.83 -5.14
N CYS A 54 -7.82 -5.40 -4.27
CA CYS A 54 -8.17 -6.63 -3.54
C CYS A 54 -9.42 -6.45 -2.67
N MET A 55 -9.58 -5.29 -2.02
CA MET A 55 -10.76 -4.99 -1.21
C MET A 55 -12.04 -4.92 -2.06
N VAL A 56 -11.98 -4.27 -3.23
CA VAL A 56 -13.12 -4.22 -4.16
C VAL A 56 -13.48 -5.63 -4.63
N LEU A 57 -12.49 -6.43 -5.02
CA LEU A 57 -12.71 -7.82 -5.44
C LEU A 57 -13.33 -8.66 -4.32
N LEU A 58 -12.83 -8.55 -3.09
CA LEU A 58 -13.35 -9.24 -1.92
C LEU A 58 -14.80 -8.85 -1.61
N VAL A 59 -15.14 -7.56 -1.67
CA VAL A 59 -16.52 -7.10 -1.42
C VAL A 59 -17.47 -7.61 -2.50
N VAL A 60 -17.13 -7.43 -3.78
CA VAL A 60 -17.99 -7.85 -4.90
C VAL A 60 -18.18 -9.36 -4.90
N SER A 61 -17.09 -10.13 -4.80
CA SER A 61 -17.16 -11.59 -4.73
C SER A 61 -17.85 -12.10 -3.46
N GLY A 62 -17.66 -11.41 -2.33
CA GLY A 62 -18.30 -11.71 -1.05
C GLY A 62 -19.83 -11.60 -1.14
N VAL A 63 -20.33 -10.55 -1.80
CA VAL A 63 -21.78 -10.39 -2.08
C VAL A 63 -22.30 -11.54 -2.94
N LEU A 64 -21.56 -11.96 -3.97
CA LEU A 64 -21.96 -13.08 -4.84
C LEU A 64 -22.08 -14.42 -4.10
N ILE A 65 -21.21 -14.67 -3.10
CA ILE A 65 -21.22 -15.93 -2.34
C ILE A 65 -22.08 -15.89 -1.08
N TRP A 66 -22.64 -14.74 -0.72
CA TRP A 66 -23.46 -14.56 0.47
C TRP A 66 -24.88 -15.13 0.29
N ARG A 67 -24.97 -16.46 0.34
CA ARG A 67 -26.21 -17.25 0.14
C ARG A 67 -27.37 -16.88 1.06
N ALA A 68 -27.08 -16.43 2.28
CA ALA A 68 -28.12 -16.08 3.26
C ALA A 68 -28.88 -14.80 2.91
N GLN A 69 -28.36 -13.96 2.01
CA GLN A 69 -29.00 -12.70 1.61
C GLN A 69 -29.28 -12.63 0.10
N PHE A 70 -28.47 -13.31 -0.72
CA PHE A 70 -28.57 -13.25 -2.18
C PHE A 70 -28.60 -14.66 -2.79
N SER A 71 -29.30 -14.80 -3.92
CA SER A 71 -29.41 -16.06 -4.68
C SER A 71 -29.07 -15.89 -6.16
N PRO A 72 -27.82 -15.52 -6.51
CA PRO A 72 -27.40 -15.42 -7.91
C PRO A 72 -27.28 -16.81 -8.57
N PRO A 73 -27.25 -16.88 -9.92
CA PRO A 73 -26.96 -18.10 -10.67
C PRO A 73 -25.72 -18.84 -10.16
N LEU A 74 -25.78 -20.18 -10.20
CA LEU A 74 -24.72 -21.06 -9.68
C LEU A 74 -23.33 -20.73 -10.23
N GLU A 75 -23.23 -20.41 -11.52
CA GLU A 75 -21.97 -20.08 -12.18
C GLU A 75 -21.35 -18.80 -11.62
N LEU A 76 -22.15 -17.79 -11.28
CA LEU A 76 -21.66 -16.57 -10.64
C LEU A 76 -21.18 -16.81 -9.21
N VAL A 77 -21.84 -17.72 -8.47
CA VAL A 77 -21.39 -18.10 -7.13
C VAL A 77 -20.04 -18.82 -7.19
N ARG A 78 -19.88 -19.76 -8.13
CA ARG A 78 -18.63 -20.50 -8.33
C ARG A 78 -17.49 -19.56 -8.71
N PHE A 79 -17.72 -18.67 -9.67
CA PHE A 79 -16.76 -17.66 -10.06
C PHE A 79 -16.41 -16.72 -8.89
N GLY A 80 -17.44 -16.24 -8.18
CA GLY A 80 -17.29 -15.41 -6.98
C GLY A 80 -16.42 -16.10 -5.92
N ALA A 81 -16.63 -17.38 -5.65
CA ALA A 81 -15.85 -18.12 -4.67
C ALA A 81 -14.36 -18.19 -5.02
N VAL A 82 -14.03 -18.45 -6.30
CA VAL A 82 -12.63 -18.48 -6.76
C VAL A 82 -11.99 -17.09 -6.67
N VAL A 83 -12.68 -16.05 -7.14
CA VAL A 83 -12.19 -14.66 -7.05
C VAL A 83 -11.98 -14.25 -5.59
N HIS A 84 -12.91 -14.60 -4.70
CA HIS A 84 -12.82 -14.28 -3.28
C HIS A 84 -11.62 -14.96 -2.63
N ALA A 85 -11.41 -16.25 -2.91
CA ALA A 85 -10.29 -17.01 -2.37
C ALA A 85 -8.93 -16.44 -2.84
N VAL A 86 -8.79 -16.14 -4.13
CA VAL A 86 -7.56 -15.57 -4.70
C VAL A 86 -7.30 -14.17 -4.15
N ALA A 87 -8.32 -13.30 -4.13
CA ALA A 87 -8.20 -11.94 -3.60
C ALA A 87 -7.90 -11.95 -2.09
N GLY A 88 -8.47 -12.91 -1.34
CA GLY A 88 -8.20 -13.10 0.08
C GLY A 88 -6.76 -13.53 0.34
N ALA A 89 -6.27 -14.53 -0.38
CA ALA A 89 -4.88 -14.97 -0.30
C ALA A 89 -3.90 -13.83 -0.65
N ALA A 90 -4.18 -13.08 -1.72
CA ALA A 90 -3.39 -11.91 -2.11
C ALA A 90 -3.40 -10.82 -1.03
N MET A 91 -4.56 -10.52 -0.43
CA MET A 91 -4.68 -9.54 0.65
C MET A 91 -3.87 -9.96 1.89
N ILE A 92 -3.91 -11.24 2.26
CA ILE A 92 -3.11 -11.76 3.38
C ILE A 92 -1.61 -11.56 3.08
N ALA A 93 -1.15 -11.92 1.88
CA ALA A 93 0.24 -11.71 1.47
C ALA A 93 0.64 -10.22 1.50
N LEU A 94 -0.21 -9.33 1.00
CA LEU A 94 0.01 -7.88 1.06
C LEU A 94 0.13 -7.39 2.51
N ILE A 95 -0.76 -7.84 3.41
CA ILE A 95 -0.70 -7.46 4.83
C ILE A 95 0.59 -7.97 5.48
N MET A 96 1.03 -9.19 5.19
CA MET A 96 2.31 -9.71 5.70
C MET A 96 3.49 -8.83 5.26
N ILE A 97 3.56 -8.48 3.97
CA ILE A 97 4.60 -7.57 3.44
C ILE A 97 4.51 -6.20 4.11
N HIS A 98 3.30 -5.66 4.29
CA HIS A 98 3.06 -4.37 4.94
C HIS A 98 3.58 -4.34 6.38
N VAL A 99 3.24 -5.36 7.18
CA VAL A 99 3.68 -5.49 8.57
C VAL A 99 5.20 -5.65 8.64
N TYR A 100 5.77 -6.50 7.78
CA TYR A 100 7.22 -6.68 7.70
C TYR A 100 7.94 -5.37 7.40
N ALA A 101 7.49 -4.62 6.39
CA ALA A 101 8.08 -3.34 6.03
C ALA A 101 8.01 -2.31 7.18
N ALA A 102 6.90 -2.29 7.93
CA ALA A 102 6.75 -1.40 9.08
C ALA A 102 7.73 -1.73 10.23
N ILE A 103 8.10 -3.01 10.40
CA ILE A 103 9.09 -3.46 11.39
C ILE A 103 10.53 -3.20 10.93
N TRP A 104 10.77 -3.37 9.63
CA TRP A 104 12.09 -3.17 9.02
C TRP A 104 12.51 -1.70 9.03
N VAL A 105 11.64 -0.79 8.57
CA VAL A 105 11.89 0.66 8.60
C VAL A 105 11.67 1.20 10.01
N LYS A 106 12.74 1.30 10.79
CA LYS A 106 12.70 1.73 12.20
C LYS A 106 12.04 3.10 12.36
N GLY A 107 11.23 3.25 13.41
CA GLY A 107 10.46 4.47 13.68
C GLY A 107 9.07 4.51 13.03
N THR A 108 8.78 3.67 12.03
CA THR A 108 7.48 3.67 11.32
C THR A 108 6.31 3.28 12.23
N ILE A 109 6.46 2.25 13.07
CA ILE A 109 5.40 1.83 14.00
C ILE A 109 5.08 2.94 15.00
N ARG A 110 6.11 3.61 15.55
CA ARG A 110 5.94 4.77 16.43
C ARG A 110 5.21 5.90 15.70
N ALA A 111 5.55 6.15 14.44
CA ALA A 111 4.88 7.15 13.62
C ALA A 111 3.39 6.86 13.41
N MET A 112 3.02 5.60 13.22
CA MET A 112 1.62 5.19 13.09
C MET A 112 0.85 5.34 14.41
N TRP A 113 1.48 5.03 15.54
CA TRP A 113 0.82 5.09 16.85
C TRP A 113 0.66 6.52 17.39
N TYR A 114 1.70 7.35 17.24
CA TYR A 114 1.75 8.70 17.81
C TYR A 114 1.56 9.82 16.79
N GLY A 115 1.47 9.50 15.49
CA GLY A 115 1.24 10.47 14.42
C GLY A 115 2.42 11.41 14.12
N THR A 116 3.60 11.17 14.68
CA THR A 116 4.77 12.06 14.55
C THR A 116 6.04 11.29 14.16
N VAL A 117 6.92 11.96 13.42
CA VAL A 117 8.23 11.42 12.96
C VAL A 117 9.36 12.38 13.31
N THR A 118 10.57 11.87 13.46
CA THR A 118 11.76 12.71 13.62
C THR A 118 12.15 13.36 12.29
N ARG A 119 12.79 14.52 12.35
CA ARG A 119 13.30 15.21 11.16
C ARG A 119 14.33 14.36 10.40
N ALA A 120 15.18 13.64 11.14
CA ALA A 120 16.17 12.74 10.56
C ALA A 120 15.50 11.61 9.78
N TRP A 121 14.47 10.98 10.34
CA TRP A 121 13.70 9.93 9.66
C TRP A 121 13.04 10.44 8.38
N ALA A 122 12.39 11.61 8.45
CA ALA A 122 11.77 12.24 7.28
C ALA A 122 12.80 12.58 6.20
N LYS A 123 13.98 13.09 6.59
CA LYS A 123 15.07 13.40 5.66
C LYS A 123 15.69 12.15 5.04
N GLN A 124 15.73 11.02 5.74
CA GLN A 124 16.27 9.77 5.20
C GLN A 124 15.28 9.08 4.25
N HIS A 125 14.05 8.82 4.72
CA HIS A 125 13.11 7.97 3.98
C HIS A 125 12.15 8.75 3.06
N HIS A 126 11.97 10.06 3.28
CA HIS A 126 10.97 10.87 2.59
C HIS A 126 11.49 12.28 2.24
N ARG A 127 12.65 12.32 1.57
CA ARG A 127 13.39 13.57 1.26
C ARG A 127 12.53 14.68 0.66
N ALA A 128 11.73 14.39 -0.37
CA ALA A 128 10.93 15.42 -1.04
C ALA A 128 9.85 15.98 -0.10
N TRP A 129 9.25 15.12 0.73
CA TRP A 129 8.28 15.55 1.74
C TRP A 129 8.90 16.35 2.88
N TYR A 130 10.11 16.00 3.30
CA TYR A 130 10.87 16.78 4.27
C TYR A 130 11.10 18.22 3.78
N ARG A 131 11.50 18.39 2.52
CA ARG A 131 11.69 19.72 1.92
C ARG A 131 10.39 20.49 1.79
N GLU A 132 9.31 19.84 1.37
CA GLU A 132 7.98 20.44 1.29
C GLU A 132 7.52 21.00 2.65
N MET A 133 7.78 20.26 3.73
CA MET A 133 7.34 20.65 5.08
C MET A 133 8.26 21.67 5.76
N THR A 134 9.54 21.74 5.38
CA THR A 134 10.54 22.57 6.09
C THR A 134 11.10 23.72 5.26
N GLY A 135 10.87 23.73 3.95
CA GLY A 135 11.46 24.70 3.02
C GLY A 135 12.97 24.56 2.84
N LYS A 136 13.57 23.47 3.34
CA LYS A 136 15.00 23.14 3.30
C LYS A 136 15.17 21.78 2.64
#